data_AF-K6TZQ7-F1
#
_entry.id   AF-K6TZQ7-F1
#
_cell.length_a   1.000
_cell.length_b   1.000
_cell.length_c   1.000
_cell.angle_alpha   90.00
_cell.angle_beta   90.00
_cell.angle_gamma   90.00
#
_symmetry.space_group_name_H-M   'P 1'
#
loop_
_entity.id
_entity.type
_entity.pdbx_description
1 polymer ?
#
loop_
_entity_poly.entity_id
_entity_poly.type
_entity_poly.pdbx_seq_one_letter_code
_entity_poly.pdbx_strand_id
1 'polypeptide(L)'
;MLITMTITVATAECFTHGIIAREIHAAIQGYQGEFGPKSPNLQWLKGRRGEVILLCGMFIPTLSAVKSVLKVDPPQPQQLINGIKVYHEEDDQKVALLMAKAVKEISGAEIGIGTTAGIGRGGIAIVTPELTIKTTSDVYADLRSANSEQLLERQRSGITNAMNILEDIIQNKIEGTIIPEK
;
A
#
# COMPACT_ATOMS: atom_id res chain seq x y z
N MET A 1 -33.04 9.37 -2.75
CA MET A 1 -32.11 8.24 -3.01
C MET A 1 -30.72 8.75 -2.68
N LEU A 2 -30.19 8.41 -1.50
CA LEU A 2 -28.81 8.74 -1.15
C LEU A 2 -27.94 7.84 -2.03
N ILE A 3 -27.27 8.41 -3.01
CA ILE A 3 -26.16 7.73 -3.67
C ILE A 3 -25.09 7.64 -2.60
N THR A 4 -24.98 6.49 -1.94
CA THR A 4 -23.79 6.19 -1.13
C THR A 4 -22.63 6.14 -2.10
N MET A 5 -21.72 7.12 -2.05
CA MET A 5 -20.51 7.07 -2.89
C MET A 5 -19.73 5.81 -2.51
N THR A 6 -19.59 4.90 -3.47
CA THR A 6 -18.77 3.71 -3.34
C THR A 6 -17.32 4.09 -3.54
N ILE A 7 -16.49 3.88 -2.53
CA ILE A 7 -15.04 4.14 -2.55
C ILE A 7 -14.32 2.93 -3.13
N THR A 8 -13.58 3.15 -4.20
CA THR A 8 -12.77 2.12 -4.86
C THR A 8 -11.30 2.19 -4.48
N VAL A 9 -10.69 1.05 -4.16
CA VAL A 9 -9.30 0.93 -3.70
C VAL A 9 -8.52 -0.04 -4.57
N ALA A 10 -7.26 0.26 -4.86
CA ALA A 10 -6.32 -0.65 -5.50
C ALA A 10 -4.93 -0.57 -4.85
N THR A 11 -4.21 -1.69 -4.80
CA THR A 11 -2.88 -1.76 -4.17
C THR A 11 -1.80 -2.30 -5.12
N ALA A 12 -0.61 -1.72 -5.04
CA ALA A 12 0.63 -2.24 -5.59
C ALA A 12 1.65 -2.38 -4.46
N GLU A 13 2.01 -3.61 -4.13
CA GLU A 13 2.71 -3.96 -2.90
C GLU A 13 4.03 -4.67 -3.17
N CYS A 14 5.03 -4.42 -2.33
CA CYS A 14 6.25 -5.23 -2.28
C CYS A 14 6.41 -5.84 -0.90
N PHE A 15 6.98 -5.13 0.07
CA PHE A 15 7.33 -5.70 1.38
C PHE A 15 6.11 -6.10 2.22
N THR A 16 4.91 -5.64 1.86
CA THR A 16 3.64 -6.05 2.47
C THR A 16 3.00 -7.26 1.79
N HIS A 17 3.60 -7.80 0.72
CA HIS A 17 3.27 -9.11 0.12
C HIS A 17 1.81 -9.29 -0.34
N GLY A 18 1.11 -8.21 -0.70
CA GLY A 18 -0.31 -8.29 -1.09
C GLY A 18 -1.26 -8.46 0.11
N ILE A 19 -0.73 -8.37 1.34
CA ILE A 19 -1.51 -8.57 2.55
C ILE A 19 -2.47 -7.40 2.75
N ILE A 20 -2.11 -6.16 2.39
CA ILE A 20 -3.03 -5.01 2.50
C ILE A 20 -4.30 -5.27 1.69
N ALA A 21 -4.15 -5.64 0.41
CA ALA A 21 -5.27 -6.02 -0.43
C ALA A 21 -6.08 -7.19 0.16
N ARG A 22 -5.41 -8.26 0.58
CA ARG A 22 -6.08 -9.42 1.19
C ARG A 22 -6.92 -9.03 2.41
N GLU A 23 -6.36 -8.22 3.29
CA GLU A 23 -7.00 -7.76 4.53
C GLU A 23 -8.22 -6.88 4.23
N ILE A 24 -8.10 -5.93 3.28
CA ILE A 24 -9.23 -5.11 2.81
C ILE A 24 -10.35 -6.01 2.28
N HIS A 25 -10.01 -6.96 1.39
CA HIS A 25 -10.98 -7.88 0.79
C HIS A 25 -11.69 -8.73 1.86
N ALA A 26 -10.93 -9.37 2.74
CA ALA A 26 -11.46 -10.23 3.79
C ALA A 26 -12.40 -9.45 4.74
N ALA A 27 -12.03 -8.22 5.09
CA ALA A 27 -12.84 -7.37 5.97
C ALA A 27 -14.18 -6.96 5.30
N ILE A 28 -14.15 -6.51 4.04
CA ILE A 28 -15.36 -6.12 3.28
C ILE A 28 -16.32 -7.30 3.10
N GLN A 29 -15.79 -8.50 2.84
CA GLN A 29 -16.61 -9.71 2.68
C GLN A 29 -17.08 -10.31 4.02
N GLY A 30 -16.58 -9.82 5.15
CA GLY A 30 -16.92 -10.35 6.48
C GLY A 30 -16.36 -11.76 6.74
N TYR A 31 -15.21 -12.10 6.14
CA TYR A 31 -14.56 -13.39 6.36
C TYR A 31 -14.16 -13.57 7.83
N GLN A 32 -14.18 -14.82 8.30
CA GLN A 32 -13.91 -15.20 9.68
C GLN A 32 -12.81 -16.27 9.75
N GLY A 33 -12.27 -16.50 10.96
CA GLY A 33 -11.27 -17.53 11.20
C GLY A 33 -9.93 -17.24 10.51
N GLU A 34 -9.34 -18.27 9.90
CA GLU A 34 -8.04 -18.16 9.21
C GLU A 34 -8.08 -17.23 7.99
N PHE A 35 -9.21 -17.21 7.29
CA PHE A 35 -9.47 -16.35 6.12
C PHE A 35 -9.93 -14.93 6.48
N GLY A 36 -10.21 -14.67 7.76
CA GLY A 36 -10.61 -13.34 8.22
C GLY A 36 -9.44 -12.35 8.30
N PRO A 37 -9.74 -11.04 8.36
CA PRO A 37 -8.73 -10.01 8.59
C PRO A 37 -7.97 -10.29 9.89
N LYS A 38 -6.64 -10.19 9.83
CA LYS A 38 -5.73 -10.39 10.96
C LYS A 38 -5.35 -9.08 11.63
N SER A 39 -5.46 -7.97 10.91
CA SER A 39 -5.18 -6.66 11.48
C SER A 39 -6.33 -6.26 12.41
N PRO A 40 -6.07 -5.95 13.69
CA PRO A 40 -7.13 -5.64 14.67
C PRO A 40 -7.93 -4.40 14.29
N ASN A 41 -7.34 -3.50 13.50
CA ASN A 41 -7.87 -2.20 13.11
C ASN A 41 -8.76 -2.25 11.86
N LEU A 42 -9.42 -3.38 11.58
CA LEU A 42 -10.32 -3.53 10.41
C LEU A 42 -11.79 -3.68 10.78
N GLN A 43 -12.11 -3.51 12.05
CA GLN A 43 -13.51 -3.54 12.51
C GLN A 43 -14.36 -2.49 11.80
N TRP A 44 -13.78 -1.34 11.42
CA TRP A 44 -14.50 -0.29 10.71
C TRP A 44 -14.95 -0.69 9.31
N LEU A 45 -14.28 -1.64 8.64
CA LEU A 45 -14.68 -2.17 7.33
C LEU A 45 -15.79 -3.23 7.43
N LYS A 46 -16.01 -3.79 8.62
CA LYS A 46 -16.98 -4.87 8.83
C LYS A 46 -18.38 -4.39 8.46
N GLY A 47 -19.01 -5.07 7.51
CA GLY A 47 -20.38 -4.75 7.07
C GLY A 47 -20.49 -3.61 6.06
N ARG A 48 -19.39 -2.99 5.63
CA ARG A 48 -19.37 -1.92 4.61
C ARG A 48 -19.39 -2.45 3.17
N ARG A 49 -20.07 -3.56 2.93
CA ARG A 49 -20.14 -4.20 1.62
C ARG A 49 -20.90 -3.27 0.66
N GLY A 50 -20.24 -2.85 -0.42
CA GLY A 50 -20.78 -1.90 -1.40
C GLY A 50 -20.45 -0.44 -1.12
N GLU A 51 -19.96 -0.10 0.08
CA GLU A 51 -19.39 1.22 0.38
C GLU A 51 -17.91 1.29 0.02
N VAL A 52 -17.16 0.19 0.24
CA VAL A 52 -15.75 0.07 -0.15
C VAL A 52 -15.61 -1.13 -1.07
N ILE A 53 -14.89 -0.97 -2.18
CA ILE A 53 -14.59 -2.04 -3.14
C ILE A 53 -13.09 -2.07 -3.40
N LEU A 54 -12.46 -3.23 -3.20
CA LEU A 54 -11.11 -3.49 -3.69
C LEU A 54 -11.18 -3.93 -5.16
N LEU A 55 -10.60 -3.15 -6.06
CA LEU A 55 -10.55 -3.47 -7.49
C LEU A 55 -9.44 -4.48 -7.81
N CYS A 56 -8.24 -4.27 -7.25
CA CYS A 56 -7.13 -5.21 -7.40
C CYS A 56 -6.09 -5.04 -6.29
N GLY A 57 -5.35 -6.12 -6.02
CA GLY A 57 -4.11 -6.09 -5.26
C GLY A 57 -3.00 -6.74 -6.06
N MET A 58 -1.88 -6.05 -6.21
CA MET A 58 -0.76 -6.51 -7.02
C MET A 58 0.49 -6.67 -6.15
N PHE A 59 1.10 -7.85 -6.14
CA PHE A 59 2.43 -8.03 -5.57
C PHE A 59 3.49 -7.83 -6.66
N ILE A 60 4.20 -6.70 -6.63
CA ILE A 60 5.09 -6.20 -7.70
C ILE A 60 6.53 -6.00 -7.15
N PRO A 61 7.23 -7.06 -6.72
CA PRO A 61 8.55 -6.92 -6.10
C PRO A 61 9.64 -6.54 -7.11
N THR A 62 9.55 -7.00 -8.37
CA THR A 62 10.63 -6.87 -9.35
C THR A 62 10.61 -5.53 -10.09
N LEU A 63 11.79 -5.06 -10.49
CA LEU A 63 11.92 -3.89 -11.36
C LEU A 63 11.20 -4.09 -12.70
N SER A 64 11.28 -5.29 -13.27
CA SER A 64 10.61 -5.62 -14.54
C SER A 64 9.09 -5.47 -14.45
N ALA A 65 8.48 -5.93 -13.37
CA ALA A 65 7.02 -5.84 -13.18
C ALA A 65 6.56 -4.40 -12.90
N VAL A 66 7.36 -3.58 -12.22
CA VAL A 66 7.07 -2.14 -12.11
C VAL A 66 7.00 -1.51 -13.51
N LYS A 67 7.95 -1.83 -14.40
CA LYS A 67 7.96 -1.28 -15.76
C LYS A 67 6.87 -1.85 -16.66
N SER A 68 6.62 -3.16 -16.64
CA SER A 68 5.71 -3.80 -17.60
C SER A 68 4.25 -3.83 -17.14
N VAL A 69 4.00 -4.02 -15.84
CA VAL A 69 2.64 -4.10 -15.27
C VAL A 69 2.15 -2.72 -14.88
N LEU A 70 2.95 -1.98 -14.09
CA LEU A 70 2.57 -0.63 -13.66
C LEU A 70 2.88 0.45 -14.70
N LYS A 71 3.55 0.11 -15.81
CA LYS A 71 3.83 1.02 -16.94
C LYS A 71 4.52 2.32 -16.54
N VAL A 72 5.34 2.28 -15.50
CA VAL A 72 6.09 3.43 -14.98
C VAL A 72 7.58 3.13 -14.94
N ASP A 73 8.40 4.18 -15.05
CA ASP A 73 9.85 4.08 -14.96
C ASP A 73 10.33 4.55 -13.57
N PRO A 74 10.70 3.64 -12.66
CA PRO A 74 11.20 4.01 -11.34
C PRO A 74 12.66 4.48 -11.40
N PRO A 75 13.15 5.19 -10.36
CA PRO A 75 14.58 5.47 -10.21
C PRO A 75 15.41 4.18 -10.24
N GLN A 76 16.69 4.31 -10.55
CA GLN A 76 17.61 3.17 -10.52
C GLN A 76 17.79 2.67 -9.07
N PRO A 77 17.61 1.37 -8.79
CA PRO A 77 17.84 0.84 -7.46
C PRO A 77 19.33 0.76 -7.15
N GLN A 78 19.68 0.86 -5.87
CA GLN A 78 21.07 0.67 -5.43
C GLN A 78 21.55 -0.75 -5.73
N GLN A 79 20.64 -1.73 -5.67
CA GLN A 79 20.94 -3.12 -6.00
C GLN A 79 19.71 -3.85 -6.52
N LEU A 80 19.94 -4.88 -7.34
CA LEU A 80 18.94 -5.89 -7.68
C LEU A 80 19.31 -7.23 -7.01
N ILE A 81 18.36 -7.86 -6.34
CA ILE A 81 18.48 -9.23 -5.82
C ILE A 81 17.45 -10.09 -6.55
N ASN A 82 17.88 -10.95 -7.47
CA ASN A 82 16.98 -11.77 -8.29
C ASN A 82 15.90 -10.92 -9.01
N GLY A 83 16.27 -9.70 -9.45
CA GLY A 83 15.36 -8.74 -10.08
C GLY A 83 14.51 -7.91 -9.10
N ILE A 84 14.53 -8.22 -7.80
CA ILE A 84 13.89 -7.43 -6.75
C ILE A 84 14.69 -6.15 -6.54
N LYS A 85 13.99 -5.01 -6.55
CA LYS A 85 14.55 -3.68 -6.37
C LYS A 85 14.88 -3.41 -4.90
N VAL A 86 16.13 -3.04 -4.61
CA VAL A 86 16.58 -2.61 -3.29
C VAL A 86 16.86 -1.12 -3.33
N TYR A 87 16.04 -0.34 -2.62
CA TYR A 87 16.20 1.10 -2.49
C TYR A 87 16.68 1.50 -1.08
N HIS A 88 17.26 2.69 -0.94
CA HIS A 88 17.26 3.39 0.35
C HIS A 88 15.90 4.04 0.62
N GLU A 89 15.61 4.30 1.90
CA GLU A 89 14.31 4.78 2.38
C GLU A 89 13.73 5.99 1.61
N GLU A 90 14.57 6.95 1.22
CA GLU A 90 14.11 8.12 0.44
C GLU A 90 13.57 7.71 -0.93
N ASP A 91 14.28 6.81 -1.62
CA ASP A 91 13.86 6.31 -2.94
C ASP A 91 12.70 5.32 -2.81
N ASP A 92 12.63 4.54 -1.72
CA ASP A 92 11.45 3.74 -1.41
C ASP A 92 10.20 4.62 -1.28
N GLN A 93 10.28 5.79 -0.63
CA GLN A 93 9.12 6.70 -0.55
C GLN A 93 8.72 7.26 -1.93
N LYS A 94 9.69 7.57 -2.80
CA LYS A 94 9.41 8.01 -4.18
C LYS A 94 8.76 6.90 -4.99
N VAL A 95 9.29 5.69 -4.89
CA VAL A 95 8.79 4.50 -5.60
C VAL A 95 7.42 4.07 -5.07
N ALA A 96 7.17 4.13 -3.76
CA ALA A 96 5.86 3.87 -3.19
C ALA A 96 4.81 4.83 -3.76
N LEU A 97 5.12 6.13 -3.83
CA LEU A 97 4.24 7.12 -4.45
C LEU A 97 4.00 6.83 -5.94
N LEU A 98 5.07 6.51 -6.68
CA LEU A 98 4.97 6.15 -8.09
C LEU A 98 4.05 4.93 -8.29
N MET A 99 4.21 3.89 -7.48
CA MET A 99 3.39 2.69 -7.52
C MET A 99 1.93 2.96 -7.15
N ALA A 100 1.69 3.80 -6.13
CA ALA A 100 0.34 4.19 -5.70
C ALA A 100 -0.40 4.96 -6.80
N LYS A 101 0.25 5.94 -7.43
CA LYS A 101 -0.30 6.68 -8.58
C LYS A 101 -0.58 5.74 -9.76
N ALA A 102 0.38 4.88 -10.10
CA ALA A 102 0.24 3.96 -11.24
C ALA A 102 -0.91 2.97 -11.05
N VAL A 103 -1.04 2.34 -9.87
CA VAL A 103 -2.11 1.36 -9.64
C VAL A 103 -3.49 2.03 -9.60
N LYS A 104 -3.58 3.25 -9.07
CA LYS A 104 -4.79 4.08 -9.12
C LYS A 104 -5.22 4.33 -10.57
N GLU A 105 -4.29 4.79 -11.40
CA GLU A 105 -4.55 5.10 -12.81
C GLU A 105 -4.95 3.86 -13.62
N ILE A 106 -4.21 2.77 -13.50
CA ILE A 106 -4.45 1.55 -14.28
C ILE A 106 -5.77 0.88 -13.92
N SER A 107 -6.14 0.89 -12.64
CA SER A 107 -7.38 0.26 -12.16
C SER A 107 -8.61 1.16 -12.27
N GLY A 108 -8.43 2.48 -12.38
CA GLY A 108 -9.50 3.45 -12.25
C GLY A 108 -10.02 3.62 -10.82
N ALA A 109 -9.28 3.15 -9.81
CA ALA A 109 -9.66 3.32 -8.40
C ALA A 109 -9.60 4.80 -7.97
N GLU A 110 -10.38 5.14 -6.95
CA GLU A 110 -10.30 6.43 -6.27
C GLU A 110 -9.08 6.49 -5.34
N ILE A 111 -8.74 5.38 -4.70
CA ILE A 111 -7.62 5.28 -3.77
C ILE A 111 -6.58 4.28 -4.31
N GLY A 112 -5.34 4.74 -4.49
CA GLY A 112 -4.19 3.90 -4.79
C GLY A 112 -3.27 3.75 -3.59
N ILE A 113 -2.80 2.54 -3.29
CA ILE A 113 -1.84 2.25 -2.22
C ILE A 113 -0.58 1.64 -2.83
N GLY A 114 0.57 2.20 -2.50
CA GLY A 114 1.88 1.72 -2.95
C GLY A 114 2.79 1.40 -1.77
N THR A 115 3.45 0.24 -1.79
CA THR A 115 4.44 -0.13 -0.75
C THR A 115 5.73 -0.69 -1.34
N THR A 116 6.88 -0.26 -0.81
CA THR A 116 8.20 -0.81 -1.16
C THR A 116 9.17 -0.67 0.02
N ALA A 117 10.11 -1.60 0.18
CA ALA A 117 11.13 -1.48 1.21
C ALA A 117 12.41 -2.26 0.83
N GLY A 118 13.52 -1.56 0.67
CA GLY A 118 14.87 -2.11 0.58
C GLY A 118 15.59 -2.01 1.91
N ILE A 119 16.39 -0.96 2.07
CA ILE A 119 17.23 -0.64 3.23
C ILE A 119 16.62 0.56 3.95
N GLY A 120 16.15 0.34 5.18
CA GLY A 120 15.43 1.34 5.95
C GLY A 120 14.06 0.85 6.41
N ARG A 121 13.18 1.79 6.72
CA ARG A 121 11.78 1.54 7.12
C ARG A 121 10.83 1.39 5.92
N GLY A 122 11.35 1.54 4.70
CA GLY A 122 10.57 1.47 3.47
C GLY A 122 9.71 2.71 3.23
N GLY A 123 8.89 2.64 2.19
CA GLY A 123 7.96 3.67 1.76
C GLY A 123 6.55 3.11 1.64
N ILE A 124 5.60 3.88 2.13
CA ILE A 124 4.16 3.64 2.03
C ILE A 124 3.55 4.92 1.47
N ALA A 125 2.74 4.81 0.42
CA ALA A 125 2.01 5.93 -0.12
C ALA A 125 0.54 5.58 -0.34
N ILE A 126 -0.34 6.52 -0.01
CA ILE A 126 -1.77 6.42 -0.26
C ILE A 126 -2.19 7.69 -1.00
N VAL A 127 -2.80 7.51 -2.16
CA VAL A 127 -3.17 8.59 -3.10
C VAL A 127 -4.67 8.56 -3.34
N THR A 128 -5.34 9.66 -3.06
CA THR A 128 -6.74 9.94 -3.41
C THR A 128 -6.79 11.02 -4.51
N PRO A 129 -7.96 11.44 -5.01
CA PRO A 129 -8.03 12.59 -5.92
C PRO A 129 -7.58 13.91 -5.28
N GLU A 130 -7.75 14.09 -3.98
CA GLU A 130 -7.48 15.35 -3.26
C GLU A 130 -6.21 15.30 -2.39
N LEU A 131 -5.75 14.10 -2.02
CA LEU A 131 -4.72 13.92 -1.00
C LEU A 131 -3.65 12.92 -1.44
N THR A 132 -2.41 13.23 -1.07
CA THR A 132 -1.29 12.29 -1.14
C THR A 132 -0.62 12.21 0.21
N ILE A 133 -0.61 11.03 0.82
CA ILE A 133 0.10 10.75 2.06
C ILE A 133 1.30 9.85 1.74
N LYS A 134 2.46 10.22 2.29
CA LYS A 134 3.67 9.39 2.30
C LYS A 134 4.08 9.14 3.75
N THR A 135 4.44 7.91 4.05
CA THR A 135 4.98 7.52 5.36
C THR A 135 5.93 6.32 5.20
N THR A 136 6.39 5.79 6.33
CA THR A 136 7.22 4.59 6.42
C THR A 136 6.57 3.57 7.37
N SER A 137 7.17 2.39 7.49
CA SER A 137 6.97 1.58 8.71
C SER A 137 7.72 2.20 9.89
N ASP A 138 7.57 1.61 11.07
CA ASP A 138 8.27 2.00 12.30
C ASP A 138 9.54 1.17 12.54
N VAL A 139 9.81 0.19 11.67
CA VAL A 139 10.87 -0.81 11.86
C VAL A 139 11.89 -0.70 10.74
N TYR A 140 13.12 -0.39 11.11
CA TYR A 140 14.25 -0.46 10.19
C TYR A 140 14.57 -1.92 9.88
N ALA A 141 14.78 -2.25 8.60
CA ALA A 141 15.36 -3.53 8.20
C ALA A 141 16.20 -3.38 6.91
N ASP A 142 17.01 -4.40 6.62
CA ASP A 142 17.81 -4.47 5.40
C ASP A 142 17.42 -5.72 4.60
N LEU A 143 16.81 -5.53 3.43
CA LEU A 143 16.38 -6.61 2.53
C LEU A 143 17.53 -7.48 2.02
N ARG A 144 18.78 -6.99 2.07
CA ARG A 144 19.97 -7.76 1.67
C ARG A 144 20.35 -8.81 2.70
N SER A 145 19.83 -8.69 3.92
CA SER A 145 20.06 -9.65 5.01
C SER A 145 18.94 -10.70 5.07
N ALA A 146 19.28 -11.91 5.50
CA ALA A 146 18.31 -12.98 5.73
C ALA A 146 17.62 -12.89 7.11
N ASN A 147 17.51 -11.69 7.69
CA ASN A 147 16.88 -11.48 9.00
C ASN A 147 15.35 -11.50 8.88
N SER A 148 14.79 -12.70 8.75
CA SER A 148 13.35 -12.92 8.54
C SER A 148 12.47 -12.33 9.65
N GLU A 149 12.94 -12.32 10.90
CA GLU A 149 12.18 -11.77 12.02
C GLU A 149 12.01 -10.26 11.87
N GLN A 150 13.10 -9.53 11.66
CA GLN A 150 13.06 -8.08 11.47
C GLN A 150 12.30 -7.67 10.19
N LEU A 151 12.45 -8.45 9.12
CA LEU A 151 11.69 -8.24 7.88
C LEU A 151 10.18 -8.44 8.09
N LEU A 152 9.79 -9.44 8.88
CA LEU A 152 8.40 -9.71 9.24
C LEU A 152 7.83 -8.62 10.14
N GLU A 153 8.59 -8.12 11.12
CA GLU A 153 8.19 -6.98 11.95
C GLU A 153 7.97 -5.73 11.10
N ARG A 154 8.89 -5.44 10.18
CA ARG A 154 8.74 -4.34 9.21
C ARG A 154 7.49 -4.48 8.37
N GLN A 155 7.23 -5.67 7.83
CA GLN A 155 6.00 -5.97 7.10
C GLN A 155 4.75 -5.68 7.94
N ARG A 156 4.69 -6.17 9.18
CA ARG A 156 3.53 -6.00 10.08
C ARG A 156 3.29 -4.53 10.44
N SER A 157 4.34 -3.78 10.76
CA SER A 157 4.24 -2.34 11.01
C SER A 157 3.76 -1.60 9.76
N GLY A 158 4.30 -1.92 8.58
CA GLY A 158 3.88 -1.28 7.33
C GLY A 158 2.42 -1.55 6.95
N ILE A 159 1.94 -2.78 7.15
CA ILE A 159 0.52 -3.12 6.95
C ILE A 159 -0.35 -2.30 7.93
N THR A 160 -0.01 -2.29 9.21
CA THR A 160 -0.75 -1.54 10.24
C THR A 160 -0.84 -0.05 9.90
N ASN A 161 0.29 0.57 9.52
CA ASN A 161 0.34 2.00 9.20
C ASN A 161 -0.50 2.33 7.96
N ALA A 162 -0.43 1.49 6.91
CA ALA A 162 -1.26 1.66 5.72
C ALA A 162 -2.77 1.54 6.05
N MET A 163 -3.16 0.55 6.87
CA MET A 163 -4.57 0.35 7.23
C MET A 163 -5.13 1.48 8.10
N ASN A 164 -4.34 2.00 9.05
CA ASN A 164 -4.75 3.12 9.90
C ASN A 164 -4.98 4.38 9.06
N ILE A 165 -4.06 4.70 8.15
CA ILE A 165 -4.21 5.86 7.28
C ILE A 165 -5.42 5.71 6.35
N LEU A 166 -5.62 4.51 5.78
CA LEU A 166 -6.79 4.24 4.96
C LEU A 166 -8.11 4.41 5.74
N GLU A 167 -8.15 3.95 6.99
CA GLU A 167 -9.28 4.17 7.90
C GLU A 167 -9.56 5.66 8.07
N ASP A 168 -8.51 6.42 8.40
CA ASP A 168 -8.63 7.85 8.68
C ASP A 168 -9.09 8.64 7.44
N ILE A 169 -8.62 8.26 6.24
CA ILE A 169 -9.09 8.83 4.97
C ILE A 169 -10.59 8.54 4.79
N ILE A 170 -11.01 7.28 4.90
CA ILE A 170 -12.40 6.89 4.62
C ILE A 170 -13.37 7.43 5.67
N GLN A 171 -12.90 7.61 6.91
CA GLN A 171 -13.69 8.21 7.99
C GLN A 171 -13.61 9.75 8.02
N ASN A 172 -12.94 10.39 7.05
CA ASN A 172 -12.73 11.84 6.99
C ASN A 172 -12.09 12.42 8.26
N LYS A 173 -11.17 11.67 8.89
CA LYS A 173 -10.42 12.09 10.08
C LYS A 173 -9.13 12.86 9.73
N ILE A 174 -8.72 12.85 8.46
CA ILE A 174 -7.58 13.61 7.96
C ILE A 174 -8.09 14.78 7.12
N GLU A 175 -7.85 16.00 7.60
CA GLU A 175 -7.92 17.22 6.78
C GLU A 175 -6.57 17.39 6.06
N GLY A 176 -6.59 17.41 4.72
CA GLY A 176 -5.39 17.35 3.90
C GLY A 176 -4.55 18.63 3.93
N THR A 177 -3.22 18.48 3.98
CA THR A 177 -2.29 19.52 3.54
C THR A 177 -2.09 19.37 2.03
N ILE A 178 -2.47 20.39 1.26
CA ILE A 178 -2.22 20.46 -0.19
C ILE A 178 -0.71 20.53 -0.38
N ILE A 179 -0.10 19.48 -0.94
CA ILE A 179 1.26 19.55 -1.46
C ILE A 179 1.13 19.89 -2.95
N PRO A 180 1.36 21.15 -3.36
CA PRO A 180 1.28 21.49 -4.78
C PRO A 180 2.31 20.66 -5.55
N GLU A 181 1.85 20.00 -6.62
CA GLU A 181 2.76 19.40 -7.60
C GLU A 181 3.62 20.52 -8.19
N LYS A 182 4.93 20.43 -7.96
CA LYS A 182 5.95 21.20 -8.69
C LYS A 182 6.43 20.39 -9.87
#